data_AF-A0AAJ5QME8-F1
#
_entry.id   AF-A0AAJ5QME8-F1
#
_cell.length_a   1.000
_cell.length_b   1.000
_cell.length_c   1.000
_cell.angle_alpha   90.00
_cell.angle_beta   90.00
_cell.angle_gamma   90.00
#
_symmetry.space_group_name_H-M   'P 1'
#
loop_
_entity.id
_entity.type
_entity.pdbx_description
1 polymer ?
#
loop_
_entity_poly.entity_id
_entity_poly.type
_entity_poly.pdbx_seq_one_letter_code
_entity_poly.pdbx_strand_id
1 'polypeptide(L)' 'MSKIKFELRRGSDVLRDGMYMELSVSETFPLRQVAEVFYSDVTQEFFLTCYEENIPLEAVEKLISVARISLPPVK' A
#
# COMPACT_ATOMS: atom_id res chain seq x y z
N MET A 1 -4.49 20.89 -13.80
CA MET A 1 -4.91 19.66 -13.10
C MET A 1 -4.17 19.61 -11.79
N SER A 2 -4.87 19.73 -10.66
CA SER A 2 -4.28 19.57 -9.33
C SER A 2 -3.69 18.16 -9.25
N LYS A 3 -2.38 18.05 -8.97
CA LYS A 3 -1.77 16.73 -8.74
C LYS A 3 -2.43 16.13 -7.50
N ILE A 4 -3.18 15.04 -7.68
CA ILE A 4 -3.67 14.23 -6.57
C ILE A 4 -2.42 13.81 -5.79
N LYS A 5 -2.37 14.19 -4.51
CA LYS A 5 -1.30 13.79 -3.62
C LYS A 5 -1.67 12.45 -3.00
N PHE A 6 -0.73 11.53 -3.03
CA PHE A 6 -0.89 10.23 -2.41
C PHE A 6 0.07 10.10 -1.23
N GLU A 7 -0.42 9.48 -0.17
CA GLU A 7 0.32 9.12 1.02
C GLU A 7 0.48 7.61 1.11
N LEU A 8 1.67 7.20 1.54
CA LEU A 8 2.01 5.80 1.81
C LEU A 8 2.12 5.60 3.31
N ARG A 9 1.47 4.56 3.83
CA ARG A 9 1.57 4.20 5.26
C ARG A 9 1.87 2.72 5.39
N ARG A 10 2.92 2.41 6.15
CA ARG A 10 3.26 1.04 6.52
C ARG A 10 2.57 0.69 7.83
N GLY A 11 2.03 -0.51 7.92
CA GLY A 11 1.54 -1.09 9.16
C GLY A 11 1.85 -2.58 9.27
N SER A 12 1.63 -3.12 10.46
CA SER A 12 1.68 -4.55 10.74
C SER A 12 0.26 -5.06 10.86
N ASP A 13 -0.03 -6.17 10.20
CA ASP A 13 -1.29 -6.88 10.32
C ASP A 13 -1.10 -8.14 11.16
N VAL A 14 -1.47 -8.04 12.44
CA VAL A 14 -1.41 -9.15 13.40
C VAL A 14 -2.47 -10.22 13.11
N LEU A 15 -3.55 -9.88 12.38
CA LEU A 15 -4.61 -10.84 12.07
C LEU A 15 -4.27 -11.69 10.85
N ARG A 16 -3.56 -11.10 9.87
CA ARG A 16 -3.12 -11.78 8.65
C ARG A 16 -1.68 -12.32 8.74
N ASP A 17 -1.03 -12.17 9.88
CA ASP A 17 0.39 -12.52 10.10
C ASP A 17 1.31 -11.94 9.00
N GLY A 18 1.36 -10.62 8.94
CA GLY A 18 2.21 -9.95 7.95
C GLY A 18 2.31 -8.45 8.10
N MET A 19 2.78 -7.82 7.02
CA MET A 19 3.02 -6.39 6.92
C MET A 19 2.24 -5.82 5.75
N TYR A 20 1.78 -4.58 5.84
CA TYR A 20 1.06 -3.93 4.74
C TYR A 20 1.58 -2.52 4.47
N MET A 21 1.36 -2.07 3.24
CA MET A 21 1.58 -0.71 2.78
C MET A 21 0.27 -0.21 2.16
N GLU A 22 -0.32 0.82 2.75
CA GLU A 22 -1.53 1.47 2.25
C GLU A 22 -1.15 2.64 1.36
N LEU A 23 -1.94 2.85 0.31
CA LEU A 23 -1.95 4.04 -0.52
C LEU A 23 -3.26 4.79 -0.25
N SER A 24 -3.16 6.03 0.22
CA SER A 24 -4.33 6.89 0.50
C SER A 24 -4.22 8.22 -0.24
N VAL A 25 -5.35 8.83 -0.55
CA VAL A 25 -5.38 10.21 -1.07
C VAL A 25 -5.14 11.18 0.08
N SER A 26 -4.06 11.95 -0.01
CA SER A 26 -3.75 13.03 0.93
C SER A 26 -4.87 14.06 0.98
N GLU A 27 -4.93 14.80 2.09
CA GLU A 27 -5.85 15.94 2.25
C GLU A 27 -7.35 15.55 2.19
N THR A 28 -7.67 14.27 2.38
CA THR A 28 -9.03 13.77 2.62
C THR A 28 -9.25 13.50 4.11
N PHE A 29 -10.47 13.76 4.61
CA PHE A 29 -10.85 13.46 5.98
C PHE A 29 -12.23 12.79 6.01
N PRO A 30 -12.34 11.49 6.34
CA PRO A 30 -11.25 10.56 6.70
C PRO A 30 -10.30 10.28 5.52
N LEU A 31 -9.09 9.78 5.83
CA LEU A 31 -8.12 9.35 4.81
C LEU A 31 -8.75 8.30 3.91
N ARG A 32 -8.83 8.60 2.63
CA ARG A 32 -9.41 7.73 1.61
C ARG A 32 -8.35 6.76 1.10
N GLN A 33 -8.37 5.54 1.62
CA GLN A 33 -7.50 4.46 1.16
C GLN A 33 -7.97 3.97 -0.21
N VAL A 34 -7.06 3.94 -1.18
CA VAL A 34 -7.35 3.56 -2.58
C VAL A 34 -6.73 2.22 -2.97
N ALA A 35 -5.60 1.85 -2.36
CA ALA A 35 -4.95 0.56 -2.58
C ALA A 35 -4.13 0.12 -1.37
N GLU A 36 -3.77 -1.15 -1.36
CA GLU A 36 -2.92 -1.77 -0.35
C GLU A 36 -2.03 -2.84 -0.99
N VAL A 37 -0.76 -2.87 -0.60
CA VAL A 37 0.10 -4.04 -0.79
C VAL A 37 0.30 -4.73 0.55
N PHE A 38 -0.05 -6.00 0.62
CA PHE A 38 0.15 -6.85 1.78
C PHE A 38 1.28 -7.86 1.50
N TYR A 39 2.16 -8.04 2.46
CA TYR A 39 3.19 -9.08 2.49
C TYR A 39 2.84 -10.07 3.60
N SER A 40 2.68 -11.35 3.24
CA SER A 40 2.43 -12.41 4.22
C SER A 40 3.76 -12.95 4.74
N ASP A 41 3.96 -12.95 6.06
CA ASP A 41 5.13 -13.60 6.65
C ASP A 41 5.03 -15.13 6.54
N VAL A 42 3.80 -15.67 6.40
CA VAL A 42 3.51 -17.10 6.28
C VAL A 42 3.86 -17.63 4.89
N THR A 43 3.37 -16.99 3.83
CA THR A 43 3.62 -17.46 2.44
C THR A 43 4.82 -16.79 1.79
N GLN A 44 5.31 -15.68 2.35
CA GLN A 44 6.34 -14.81 1.78
C GLN A 44 5.95 -14.19 0.43
N GLU A 45 4.64 -14.07 0.17
CA GLU A 45 4.09 -13.52 -1.05
C GLU A 45 3.55 -12.10 -0.85
N PHE A 46 3.46 -11.37 -1.96
CA PHE A 46 2.85 -10.04 -2.01
C PHE A 46 1.48 -10.08 -2.68
N PHE A 47 0.53 -9.37 -2.10
CA PHE A 47 -0.83 -9.23 -2.61
C PHE A 47 -1.14 -7.75 -2.79
N LEU A 48 -1.65 -7.37 -3.96
CA LEU A 48 -2.13 -6.02 -4.25
C LEU A 48 -3.66 -6.03 -4.23
N THR A 49 -4.25 -5.15 -3.44
CA THR A 49 -5.70 -4.90 -3.43
C THR A 49 -5.94 -3.44 -3.81
N CYS A 50 -6.83 -3.21 -4.78
CA CYS A 50 -7.29 -1.88 -5.16
C CYS A 50 -8.75 -1.73 -4.73
N TYR A 51 -9.06 -0.70 -3.96
CA TYR A 51 -10.42 -0.39 -3.50
C TYR A 51 -11.16 0.56 -4.44
N GLU A 52 -10.42 1.19 -5.37
CA GLU A 52 -10.95 2.13 -6.34
C GLU A 52 -10.53 1.82 -7.76
N GLU A 53 -11.39 2.23 -8.69
CA GLU A 53 -11.10 2.20 -10.12
C GLU A 53 -10.27 3.42 -10.54
N ASN A 54 -9.54 3.29 -11.64
CA ASN A 54 -8.79 4.39 -12.27
C ASN A 54 -7.69 5.04 -11.40
N ILE A 55 -7.07 4.27 -10.51
CA ILE A 55 -5.88 4.71 -9.77
C ILE A 55 -4.74 4.98 -10.76
N PRO A 56 -4.05 6.13 -10.68
CA PRO A 56 -2.91 6.41 -11.56
C PRO A 56 -1.84 5.33 -11.49
N LEU A 57 -1.39 4.85 -12.65
CA LEU A 57 -0.38 3.78 -12.74
C LEU A 57 0.89 4.11 -11.95
N GLU A 58 1.38 5.36 -12.05
CA GLU A 58 2.56 5.85 -11.32
C GLU A 58 2.41 5.71 -9.80
N ALA A 59 1.19 5.88 -9.26
CA ALA A 59 0.93 5.74 -7.83
C ALA A 59 1.00 4.27 -7.40
N VAL A 60 0.47 3.35 -8.23
CA VAL A 60 0.53 1.89 -7.99
C VAL A 60 1.97 1.39 -8.11
N GLU A 61 2.72 1.82 -9.12
CA GLU A 61 4.13 1.45 -9.29
C GLU A 61 4.99 1.91 -8.10
N LYS A 62 4.75 3.13 -7.61
CA LYS A 62 5.41 3.65 -6.42
C LYS A 62 5.05 2.84 -5.17
N LEU A 63 3.77 2.50 -4.99
CA LEU A 63 3.30 1.66 -3.89
C LEU A 63 4.02 0.30 -3.89
N ILE A 64 4.01 -0.40 -5.03
CA ILE A 64 4.66 -1.71 -5.17
C ILE A 64 6.17 -1.60 -4.90
N SER A 65 6.83 -0.60 -5.49
CA SER A 65 8.27 -0.41 -5.35
C SER A 65 8.68 -0.20 -3.89
N VAL A 66 7.94 0.64 -3.16
CA VAL A 66 8.20 0.90 -1.73
C VAL A 66 7.86 -0.33 -0.89
N ALA A 67 6.74 -1.01 -1.17
CA ALA A 67 6.31 -2.20 -0.43
C ALA A 67 7.35 -3.33 -0.53
N ARG A 68 7.88 -3.59 -1.73
CA ARG A 68 8.90 -4.63 -1.94
C ARG A 68 10.19 -4.42 -1.15
N ILE A 69 10.52 -3.16 -0.86
CA ILE A 69 11.73 -2.79 -0.11
C ILE A 69 11.47 -2.78 1.41
N SER A 70 10.26 -2.40 1.83
CA SER A 70 9.98 -2.03 3.23
C SER A 70 9.12 -3.01 4.04
N LEU A 71 8.43 -3.95 3.37
CA LEU A 71 7.59 -4.95 4.02
C LEU A 71 8.32 -6.24 4.40
N PRO A 72 9.24 -6.81 3.57
CA PRO A 72 9.96 -8.01 3.96
C PRO A 72 10.82 -7.77 5.21
N PRO A 73 10.98 -8.79 6.06
CA PRO A 73 11.92 -8.72 7.17
C PRO A 73 13.34 -8.49 6.65
N VAL A 74 14.08 -7.61 7.32
CA VAL A 74 15.50 -7.39 7.03
C VAL A 74 16.25 -8.67 7.40
N LYS A 75 16.95 -9.26 6.42
CA LYS A 75 17.83 -10.42 6.64
C LYS A 75 19.02 -10.06 7.53
#